data_AF-A0A381TUW2-F1
#
_entry.id   AF-A0A381TUW2-F1
#
_cell.length_a   1.000
_cell.length_b   1.000
_cell.length_c   1.000
_cell.angle_alpha   90.00
_cell.angle_beta   90.00
_cell.angle_gamma   90.00
#
_symmetry.space_group_name_H-M   'P 1'
#
loop_
_entity.id
_entity.type
_entity.pdbx_description
1 polymer ?
#
loop_
_entity_poly.entity_id
_entity_poly.type
_entity_poly.pdbx_seq_one_letter_code
_entity_poly.pdbx_strand_id
1 'polypeptide(L)' 'MAIELLLLAANMNFIAFSHYLGDLAGQVFVFFILTVAAAESAIGLAILIVVFRNRRTINVQDLDRLKG' A
#
# COMPACT_ATOMS: atom_id res chain seq x y z
N MET A 1 1.59 -5.48 4.98
CA MET A 1 2.42 -6.37 4.12
C MET A 1 1.68 -6.94 2.91
N ALA A 2 0.41 -7.36 3.01
CA ALA A 2 -0.32 -7.87 1.84
C ALA A 2 -0.60 -6.79 0.78
N ILE A 3 -0.86 -5.55 1.21
CA ILE A 3 -1.16 -4.42 0.31
C ILE A 3 0.08 -4.02 -0.50
N GLU A 4 1.24 -4.03 0.14
CA GLU A 4 2.54 -3.71 -0.46
C GLU A 4 2.90 -4.73 -1.53
N LEU A 5 2.62 -6.02 -1.29
CA LEU A 5 2.77 -7.07 -2.30
C LEU A 5 1.79 -6.89 -3.47
N LEU A 6 0.57 -6.43 -3.21
CA LEU A 6 -0.41 -6.12 -4.25
C LEU A 6 0.06 -4.94 -5.12
N LEU A 7 0.56 -3.87 -4.52
CA LEU A 7 1.11 -2.72 -5.24
C LEU A 7 2.36 -3.09 -6.06
N LEU A 8 3.21 -3.97 -5.53
CA LEU A 8 4.35 -4.51 -6.29
C LEU A 8 3.88 -5.34 -7.50
N ALA A 9 2.89 -6.21 -7.32
CA ALA A 9 2.31 -6.99 -8.42
C ALA A 9 1.68 -6.08 -9.49
N ALA A 10 0.98 -5.03 -9.08
CA ALA A 10 0.42 -4.04 -10.00
C ALA A 10 1.53 -3.32 -10.80
N ASN A 11 2.60 -2.88 -10.13
CA ASN A 11 3.76 -2.26 -10.81
C ASN A 11 4.40 -3.20 -11.83
N MET A 12 4.57 -4.48 -11.46
CA MET A 12 5.12 -5.48 -12.38
C MET A 12 4.25 -5.65 -13.62
N ASN A 13 2.92 -5.61 -13.45
CA ASN A 13 1.98 -5.66 -14.56
C ASN A 13 2.09 -4.43 -15.49
N PHE A 14 2.19 -3.23 -14.93
CA PHE A 14 2.40 -2.00 -15.70
C PHE A 14 3.69 -2.02 -16.52
N ILE A 15 4.78 -2.53 -15.95
CA ILE A 15 6.06 -2.67 -16.66
C ILE A 15 5.94 -3.71 -17.77
N ALA A 16 5.29 -4.86 -17.51
CA ALA A 16 5.11 -5.92 -18.49
C ALA A 16 4.29 -5.44 -19.70
N PHE A 17 3.18 -4.75 -19.47
CA PHE A 17 2.35 -4.21 -20.55
C PHE A 17 3.02 -3.03 -21.27
N SER A 18 3.73 -2.17 -20.56
CA SER A 18 4.54 -1.11 -21.16
C SER A 18 5.55 -1.68 -22.16
N HIS A 19 6.23 -2.77 -21.78
CA HIS A 19 7.17 -3.45 -22.66
C HIS A 19 6.47 -4.13 -23.85
N TYR A 20 5.36 -4.84 -23.60
CA TYR A 20 4.63 -5.58 -24.64
C TYR A 20 3.98 -4.67 -25.70
N LEU A 21 3.41 -3.53 -25.29
CA LEU A 21 2.78 -2.57 -26.21
C LEU A 21 3.78 -1.55 -26.79
N GLY A 22 5.01 -1.48 -26.26
CA GLY A 22 5.99 -0.46 -26.65
C GLY A 22 5.63 0.95 -26.20
N ASP A 23 4.81 1.09 -25.16
CA ASP A 23 4.32 2.38 -24.64
C ASP A 23 4.99 2.73 -23.31
N LEU A 24 5.64 3.90 -23.25
CA LEU A 24 6.31 4.41 -22.06
C LEU A 24 5.35 4.85 -20.94
N ALA A 25 4.06 5.02 -21.22
CA ALA A 25 3.08 5.47 -20.22
C ALA A 25 3.02 4.54 -19.00
N GLY A 26 3.15 3.22 -19.19
CA GLY A 26 3.15 2.27 -18.07
C GLY A 26 4.35 2.42 -17.14
N GLN A 27 5.55 2.73 -17.68
CA GLN A 27 6.72 3.03 -16.86
C GLN A 27 6.57 4.34 -16.09
N VAL A 28 5.98 5.37 -16.71
CA VAL A 28 5.68 6.64 -16.01
C VAL A 28 4.71 6.41 -14.85
N PHE A 29 3.68 5.58 -15.05
CA PHE A 29 2.68 5.29 -14.02
C PHE A 29 3.26 4.58 -12.80
N VAL A 30 4.26 3.71 -13.00
CA VAL A 30 4.98 3.02 -11.91
C VAL A 30 5.61 4.00 -10.92
N PHE A 31 6.19 5.11 -11.39
CA PHE A 31 6.77 6.12 -10.49
C PHE A 31 5.73 6.77 -9.58
N PHE A 32 4.52 7.01 -10.08
CA PHE A 32 3.43 7.51 -9.26
C PHE A 32 2.98 6.47 -8.23
N ILE A 33 2.82 5.21 -8.63
CA ILE A 33 2.45 4.13 -7.70
C ILE A 33 3.50 3.96 -6.60
N LEU A 34 4.79 3.98 -6.92
CA LEU A 34 5.87 3.90 -5.92
C LEU A 34 5.80 5.04 -4.91
N THR A 35 5.48 6.25 -5.37
CA THR A 35 5.32 7.42 -4.48
C THR A 35 4.12 7.25 -3.54
N VAL A 36 2.99 6.78 -4.07
CA VAL A 36 1.79 6.49 -3.27
C VAL A 36 2.06 5.36 -2.28
N ALA A 37 2.73 4.29 -2.70
CA ALA A 37 3.08 3.16 -1.85
C ALA A 37 3.95 3.61 -0.67
N ALA A 38 4.97 4.45 -0.93
CA ALA A 38 5.82 5.00 0.11
C ALA A 38 5.03 5.86 1.12
N ALA A 39 4.13 6.71 0.63
CA ALA A 39 3.27 7.54 1.48
C ALA A 39 2.30 6.69 2.32
N GLU A 40 1.65 5.70 1.70
CA GLU A 40 0.72 4.79 2.38
C GLU A 40 1.43 3.99 3.48
N SER A 41 2.60 3.39 3.21
CA SER A 41 3.34 2.62 4.22
C SER A 41 3.77 3.49 5.40
N ALA A 42 4.18 4.74 5.15
CA ALA A 42 4.53 5.68 6.22
C ALA A 42 3.31 6.01 7.11
N ILE A 43 2.17 6.31 6.51
CA ILE A 43 0.92 6.62 7.23
C ILE A 43 0.38 5.39 7.97
N GLY A 44 0.33 4.23 7.30
CA GLY A 44 -0.16 2.98 7.86
C GLY A 44 0.65 2.55 9.09
N LEU A 45 1.98 2.67 9.04
CA LEU A 45 2.84 2.39 10.19
C LEU A 45 2.62 3.41 11.32
N ALA A 46 2.49 4.71 11.00
CA ALA A 46 2.20 5.73 12.00
C ALA A 46 0.90 5.45 12.75
N ILE A 47 -0.16 5.04 12.04
CA ILE A 47 -1.43 4.65 12.64
C ILE A 47 -1.25 3.40 13.52
N LEU A 48 -0.55 2.37 13.03
CA LEU A 48 -0.25 1.16 13.79
C LEU A 48 0.48 1.46 15.10
N ILE A 49 1.47 2.36 15.08
CA ILE A 49 2.20 2.78 16.28
C ILE A 49 1.25 3.45 17.29
N VAL A 50 0.37 4.34 16.83
CA VAL A 50 -0.59 5.02 17.71
C VAL A 50 -1.59 4.03 18.31
N VAL A 51 -2.09 3.08 17.52
CA VAL A 51 -2.98 2.02 18.00
C VAL A 51 -2.27 1.14 19.04
N PHE A 52 -1.05 0.71 18.74
CA PHE A 52 -0.27 -0.13 19.64
C PHE A 52 0.06 0.60 20.95
N ARG A 53 0.36 1.90 20.91
CA ARG A 53 0.59 2.71 22.12
C ARG A 53 -0.63 2.74 23.05
N ASN A 54 -1.83 2.77 22.47
CA ASN A 54 -3.08 2.87 23.24
C ASN A 54 -3.65 1.51 23.68
N ARG A 55 -3.39 0.44 22.93
CA ARG A 55 -4.03 -0.87 23.11
C ARG A 55 -3.06 -2.00 23.46
N ARG A 56 -1.74 -1.80 23.25
CA ARG A 56 -0.68 -2.82 23.36
C ARG A 56 -0.89 -4.06 22.48
N THR A 57 -1.78 -3.97 21.49
CA THR A 57 -2.09 -5.01 20.51
C THR A 57 -2.29 -4.35 19.15
N ILE A 58 -1.99 -5.09 18.09
CA ILE A 58 -2.26 -4.73 16.69
C ILE A 58 -3.44 -5.54 16.10
N ASN A 59 -4.11 -6.36 16.93
CA ASN A 59 -5.26 -7.13 16.47
C ASN A 59 -6.41 -6.18 16.10
N VAL A 60 -6.80 -6.24 14.83
CA VAL A 60 -7.84 -5.37 14.25
C VAL A 60 -9.22 -5.71 14.82
N GLN A 61 -9.44 -6.95 15.27
CA GLN A 61 -10.71 -7.40 15.85
C GLN A 61 -11.04 -6.67 17.15
N ASP A 62 -10.03 -6.19 17.88
CA ASP A 62 -10.18 -5.45 19.14
C ASP A 62 -10.58 -3.97 18.91
N LEU A 63 -10.70 -3.54 17.64
CA LEU A 63 -11.08 -2.19 17.22
C LEU A 63 -12.59 -2.08 16.94
N ASP A 64 -13.43 -2.66 17.79
CA ASP A 64 -14.89 -2.79 17.58
C ASP A 64 -15.75 -1.73 18.28
N ARG A 65 -15.16 -0.59 18.68
CA ARG A 65 -15.84 0.44 19.50
C ARG A 65 -17.03 1.13 18.82
N LEU A 66 -17.07 1.15 17.49
CA LEU A 66 -18.18 1.73 16.74
C LEU A 66 -19.23 0.64 16.51
N LYS A 67 -20.35 0.72 17.24
CA LYS A 67 -21.53 -0.13 17.05
C LYS A 67 -22.73 0.78 16.84
N GLY A 68 -23.38 0.64 15.69
CA GLY A 68 -24.66 1.26 15.36
C GLY A 68 -25.80 0.30 15.64
#